data_AF-A0A2N5GS37-F1
#
_entry.id   AF-A0A2N5GS37-F1
#
_cell.length_a   1.000
_cell.length_b   1.000
_cell.length_c   1.000
_cell.angle_alpha   90.00
_cell.angle_beta   90.00
_cell.angle_gamma   90.00
#
_symmetry.space_group_name_H-M   'P 1'
#
loop_
_entity.id
_entity.type
_entity.pdbx_description
1 polymer ?
#
loop_
_entity_poly.entity_id
_entity_poly.type
_entity_poly.pdbx_seq_one_letter_code
_entity_poly.pdbx_strand_id
1 'polypeptide(L)'
;MVERWLTMSNGNYPYFAYYGNQQYQNYPQYVHERQTVRPLASYQPYGSLFSQFRPIRPSTQDQLIVPRGYQYDIVASWGDELGNGERFGFNNDFTCYFGGNPNEGLLWVNHEYIGNLSMYVSGYREEQGRRTREQIEIEKYNVGGSVIHIRKTRDGNWRIVKGSRYNRRITANTPIDLTGPAKGDPAVGGVSTVIGTFANCSGGKTLWNTVFSCEENYMDMIEDWSTAEQERKPEQEATDTTELNATHYGWVVEIDPYNPASTPKKHTFLGRFAHENAVMTLGRSGHVVVYTGDDANDRCVYKFVSDDVYRPELGKKNSRLLEKGTLYVADMGANEWRPLDINKNPKLREKYQTQGELLVNTRDAAKLVGGTPLDRPEDIEIHPRDGSIYIALTNNLEHGNYYGQIYRLVEDNNDSESTSFMYEIFVSGGPQSGLPARTT
;
A
#
# COMPACT_ATOMS: atom_id res chain seq x y z
N MET A 1 -13.36 -17.61 -12.87
CA MET A 1 -13.35 -16.95 -11.56
C MET A 1 -13.85 -15.53 -11.77
N VAL A 2 -14.84 -15.10 -10.99
CA VAL A 2 -15.35 -13.71 -11.05
C VAL A 2 -14.87 -13.06 -9.77
N GLU A 3 -13.88 -12.16 -9.87
CA GLU A 3 -13.42 -11.37 -8.72
C GLU A 3 -14.52 -10.37 -8.33
N ARG A 4 -14.80 -10.27 -7.04
CA ARG A 4 -15.98 -9.58 -6.51
C ARG A 4 -15.57 -8.73 -5.31
N TRP A 5 -15.78 -7.41 -5.39
CA TRP A 5 -15.56 -6.49 -4.26
C TRP A 5 -16.73 -6.40 -3.31
N LEU A 6 -16.50 -6.36 -1.99
CA LEU A 6 -17.51 -6.67 -0.97
C LEU A 6 -17.65 -5.51 0.03
N THR A 7 -18.83 -4.90 0.18
CA THR A 7 -19.09 -3.93 1.27
C THR A 7 -19.83 -4.59 2.43
N MET A 8 -19.27 -4.59 3.64
CA MET A 8 -19.97 -5.08 4.83
C MET A 8 -20.83 -3.97 5.45
N SER A 9 -22.13 -4.22 5.63
CA SER A 9 -23.02 -3.32 6.39
C SER A 9 -23.60 -4.02 7.61
N ASN A 10 -23.76 -3.26 8.70
CA ASN A 10 -24.49 -3.69 9.90
C ASN A 10 -25.84 -2.94 9.94
N GLY A 11 -26.94 -3.68 10.09
CA GLY A 11 -28.28 -3.10 10.22
C GLY A 11 -28.49 -2.57 11.64
N ASN A 12 -28.61 -1.24 11.75
CA ASN A 12 -28.87 -0.42 12.95
C ASN A 12 -27.62 0.16 13.63
N TYR A 13 -27.38 1.47 13.41
CA TYR A 13 -27.25 2.57 14.39
C TYR A 13 -26.61 3.78 13.68
N PRO A 14 -27.09 5.02 13.93
CA PRO A 14 -26.67 6.20 13.17
C PRO A 14 -25.34 6.78 13.66
N TYR A 15 -24.53 7.24 12.70
CA TYR A 15 -23.56 8.34 12.76
C TYR A 15 -23.06 8.81 14.14
N PHE A 16 -21.75 8.67 14.40
CA PHE A 16 -21.07 9.45 15.44
C PHE A 16 -20.72 10.85 14.92
N ALA A 17 -21.44 11.84 15.44
CA ALA A 17 -21.04 13.23 15.47
C ALA A 17 -20.09 13.48 16.65
N TYR A 18 -19.17 14.42 16.44
CA TYR A 18 -18.13 14.87 17.34
C TYR A 18 -18.68 15.78 18.45
N TYR A 19 -18.36 15.50 19.72
CA TYR A 19 -18.25 16.44 20.87
C TYR A 19 -17.35 15.72 21.89
N GLY A 20 -16.22 16.25 22.38
CA GLY A 20 -16.06 17.49 23.14
C GLY A 20 -15.80 17.11 24.62
N ASN A 21 -14.55 17.29 25.09
CA ASN A 21 -14.06 17.35 26.48
C ASN A 21 -14.85 16.64 27.60
N GLN A 22 -14.21 15.71 28.32
CA GLN A 22 -14.12 15.78 29.80
C GLN A 22 -13.17 14.74 30.44
N GLN A 23 -12.24 15.28 31.23
CA GLN A 23 -11.55 14.82 32.44
C GLN A 23 -11.33 13.33 32.74
N TYR A 24 -10.04 12.99 32.86
CA TYR A 24 -9.48 11.87 33.61
C TYR A 24 -9.85 11.95 35.09
N GLN A 25 -10.42 10.88 35.67
CA GLN A 25 -10.20 10.51 37.08
C GLN A 25 -10.47 9.01 37.37
N ASN A 26 -9.51 8.42 38.10
CA ASN A 26 -9.60 7.33 39.07
C ASN A 26 -9.69 5.86 38.61
N TYR A 27 -8.54 5.17 38.65
CA TYR A 27 -8.43 3.73 38.89
C TYR A 27 -8.56 3.41 40.38
N PRO A 28 -9.19 2.29 40.77
CA PRO A 28 -8.83 1.62 42.01
C PRO A 28 -8.25 0.22 41.82
N GLN A 29 -7.43 -0.10 42.82
CA GLN A 29 -6.51 -1.21 43.00
C GLN A 29 -7.13 -2.62 43.05
N TYR A 30 -6.28 -3.60 42.71
CA TYR A 30 -6.47 -5.04 42.91
C TYR A 30 -6.57 -5.43 44.39
N VAL A 31 -7.46 -6.39 44.71
CA VAL A 31 -7.41 -7.20 45.94
C VAL A 31 -7.67 -8.67 45.58
N HIS A 32 -6.81 -9.57 46.08
CA HIS A 32 -6.95 -11.03 46.03
C HIS A 32 -7.72 -11.55 47.25
N GLU A 33 -8.68 -12.47 47.08
CA GLU A 33 -8.92 -13.58 48.03
C GLU A 33 -9.80 -14.72 47.45
N ARG A 34 -9.79 -15.87 48.14
CA ARG A 34 -9.81 -17.26 47.62
C ARG A 34 -11.19 -17.92 47.35
N GLN A 35 -11.15 -18.82 46.35
CA GLN A 35 -11.83 -20.12 46.17
C GLN A 35 -13.28 -20.35 46.65
N THR A 36 -14.18 -20.58 45.68
CA THR A 36 -15.13 -21.71 45.69
C THR A 36 -15.38 -22.20 44.25
N VAL A 37 -15.10 -23.47 43.97
CA VAL A 37 -15.46 -24.13 42.71
C VAL A 37 -16.96 -24.40 42.69
N ARG A 38 -17.67 -23.81 41.72
CA ARG A 38 -19.07 -24.13 41.37
C ARG A 38 -19.18 -24.28 39.84
N PRO A 39 -20.11 -25.13 39.35
CA PRO A 39 -20.01 -25.75 38.03
C PRO A 39 -20.17 -24.74 36.89
N LEU A 40 -19.30 -24.83 35.89
CA LEU A 40 -19.34 -24.05 34.66
C LEU A 40 -20.57 -24.44 33.82
N ALA A 41 -21.69 -23.80 34.09
CA ALA A 41 -22.80 -23.73 33.15
C ALA A 41 -23.29 -22.27 33.05
N SER A 42 -23.22 -21.77 31.83
CA SER A 42 -23.88 -20.57 31.29
C SER A 42 -23.31 -19.18 31.59
N TYR A 43 -23.21 -18.41 30.50
CA TYR A 43 -22.93 -16.97 30.38
C TYR A 43 -21.46 -16.52 30.37
N GLN A 44 -20.80 -16.70 29.21
CA GLN A 44 -19.87 -15.68 28.72
C GLN A 44 -20.64 -14.84 27.70
N PRO A 45 -21.03 -13.59 28.01
CA PRO A 45 -21.49 -12.70 26.96
C PRO A 45 -20.29 -12.44 26.04
N TYR A 46 -20.45 -12.75 24.76
CA TYR A 46 -19.59 -12.21 23.73
C TYR A 46 -19.44 -10.69 23.92
N GLY A 47 -18.22 -10.16 23.74
CA GLY A 47 -17.97 -8.71 23.71
C GLY A 47 -16.90 -8.24 24.69
N SER A 48 -15.68 -8.05 24.19
CA SER A 48 -14.96 -6.83 24.59
C SER A 48 -15.59 -5.64 23.86
N LEU A 49 -15.26 -4.40 24.25
CA LEU A 49 -15.61 -3.19 23.49
C LEU A 49 -15.25 -3.25 21.99
N PHE A 50 -14.44 -4.23 21.57
CA PHE A 50 -13.90 -4.39 20.23
C PHE A 50 -14.47 -5.56 19.42
N SER A 51 -15.19 -6.53 20.01
CA SER A 51 -15.74 -7.67 19.25
C SER A 51 -17.28 -7.66 19.24
N GLN A 52 -17.88 -6.91 18.31
CA GLN A 52 -19.33 -6.88 18.11
C GLN A 52 -19.87 -8.11 17.35
N PHE A 53 -19.01 -9.06 16.98
CA PHE A 53 -19.40 -10.26 16.24
C PHE A 53 -18.78 -11.52 16.85
N ARG A 54 -19.41 -12.66 16.58
CA ARG A 54 -18.86 -13.98 16.89
C ARG A 54 -17.89 -14.40 15.77
N PRO A 55 -16.60 -14.70 16.06
CA PRO A 55 -15.68 -15.19 15.05
C PRO A 55 -16.23 -16.40 14.31
N ILE A 56 -16.02 -16.41 12.99
CA ILE A 56 -16.35 -17.56 12.13
C ILE A 56 -15.21 -18.58 12.14
N ARG A 57 -15.48 -19.79 11.67
CA ARG A 57 -14.43 -20.80 11.46
C ARG A 57 -13.86 -20.67 10.05
N PRO A 58 -12.59 -21.05 9.84
CA PRO A 58 -12.04 -21.22 8.49
C PRO A 58 -12.94 -22.12 7.64
N SER A 59 -13.00 -21.84 6.35
CA SER A 59 -13.82 -22.55 5.38
C SER A 59 -13.04 -22.75 4.08
N THR A 60 -13.30 -23.86 3.40
CA THR A 60 -12.78 -24.16 2.06
C THR A 60 -13.83 -23.97 0.98
N GLN A 61 -14.95 -23.34 1.30
CA GLN A 61 -16.00 -23.03 0.32
C GLN A 61 -15.55 -21.86 -0.57
N ASP A 62 -15.87 -21.93 -1.85
CA ASP A 62 -15.69 -20.83 -2.81
C ASP A 62 -16.79 -19.76 -2.64
N GLN A 63 -16.90 -19.22 -1.43
CA GLN A 63 -17.86 -18.19 -1.04
C GLN A 63 -17.25 -17.28 0.04
N LEU A 64 -17.54 -15.97 -0.01
CA LEU A 64 -17.26 -15.10 1.13
C LEU A 64 -18.24 -15.43 2.25
N ILE A 65 -17.73 -16.00 3.34
CA ILE A 65 -18.50 -16.26 4.55
C ILE A 65 -18.29 -15.09 5.51
N VAL A 66 -19.37 -14.40 5.87
CA VAL A 66 -19.34 -13.30 6.83
C VAL A 66 -19.99 -13.70 8.16
N PRO A 67 -19.67 -13.03 9.28
CA PRO A 67 -20.34 -13.28 10.56
C PRO A 67 -21.85 -13.07 10.47
N ARG A 68 -22.60 -13.75 11.34
CA ARG A 68 -24.08 -13.60 11.41
C ARG A 68 -24.46 -12.12 11.60
N GLY A 69 -25.41 -11.65 10.81
CA GLY A 69 -25.90 -10.26 10.85
C GLY A 69 -25.23 -9.34 9.83
N TYR A 70 -24.16 -9.80 9.18
CA TYR A 70 -23.50 -9.10 8.09
C TYR A 70 -23.95 -9.62 6.72
N GLN A 71 -23.85 -8.74 5.73
CA GLN A 71 -24.08 -9.02 4.31
C GLN A 71 -22.98 -8.34 3.51
N TYR A 72 -22.85 -8.72 2.24
CA TYR A 72 -21.95 -8.11 1.29
C TYR A 72 -22.64 -7.80 -0.03
N ASP A 73 -22.18 -6.75 -0.70
CA ASP A 73 -22.54 -6.41 -2.08
C ASP A 73 -21.33 -6.52 -2.99
N ILE A 74 -21.54 -6.98 -4.23
CA ILE A 74 -20.53 -6.89 -5.29
C ILE A 74 -20.55 -5.48 -5.89
N VAL A 75 -19.50 -4.69 -5.64
CA VAL A 75 -19.41 -3.31 -6.13
C VAL A 75 -18.94 -3.24 -7.57
N ALA A 76 -17.85 -3.96 -7.86
CA ALA A 76 -17.18 -4.01 -9.15
C ALA A 76 -16.50 -5.38 -9.32
N SER A 77 -16.38 -5.81 -10.58
CA SER A 77 -15.64 -6.99 -11.04
C SER A 77 -14.75 -6.61 -12.22
N TRP A 78 -13.65 -7.35 -12.42
CA TRP A 78 -12.81 -7.19 -13.61
C TRP A 78 -13.63 -7.17 -14.90
N GLY A 79 -13.32 -6.21 -15.77
CA GLY A 79 -13.98 -6.06 -17.08
C GLY A 79 -15.29 -5.28 -17.03
N ASP A 80 -15.81 -4.93 -15.85
CA ASP A 80 -16.99 -4.08 -15.72
C ASP A 80 -16.79 -2.74 -16.42
N GLU A 81 -17.81 -2.33 -17.18
CA GLU A 81 -17.77 -1.06 -17.92
C GLU A 81 -17.94 0.12 -16.98
N LEU A 82 -17.00 1.06 -17.08
CA LEU A 82 -17.06 2.32 -16.35
C LEU A 82 -17.95 3.36 -17.03
N GLY A 83 -18.45 3.08 -18.25
CA GLY A 83 -19.37 3.92 -19.01
C GLY A 83 -18.73 5.12 -19.72
N ASN A 84 -17.40 5.16 -19.79
CA ASN A 84 -16.58 6.16 -20.50
C ASN A 84 -15.68 5.52 -21.57
N GLY A 85 -15.94 4.26 -21.94
CA GLY A 85 -15.08 3.46 -22.83
C GLY A 85 -14.00 2.65 -22.10
N GLU A 86 -13.78 2.90 -20.81
CA GLU A 86 -12.84 2.12 -20.00
C GLU A 86 -13.53 0.97 -19.25
N ARG A 87 -12.71 0.00 -18.84
CA ARG A 87 -13.11 -1.16 -18.04
C ARG A 87 -12.29 -1.23 -16.75
N PHE A 88 -12.92 -1.74 -15.69
CA PHE A 88 -12.26 -2.05 -14.42
C PHE A 88 -11.14 -3.08 -14.63
N GLY A 89 -9.99 -2.86 -13.98
CA GLY A 89 -8.79 -3.68 -14.14
C GLY A 89 -8.87 -5.06 -13.47
N PHE A 90 -7.77 -5.79 -13.54
CA PHE A 90 -7.65 -7.19 -13.13
C PHE A 90 -6.82 -7.34 -11.86
N ASN A 91 -7.11 -8.38 -11.05
CA ASN A 91 -6.44 -8.68 -9.78
C ASN A 91 -6.41 -7.47 -8.88
N ASN A 92 -7.60 -7.10 -8.42
CA ASN A 92 -7.76 -5.98 -7.53
C ASN A 92 -7.00 -6.17 -6.22
N ASP A 93 -6.42 -5.10 -5.72
CA ASP A 93 -5.76 -5.08 -4.42
C ASP A 93 -6.25 -3.86 -3.61
N PHE A 94 -5.36 -3.04 -3.05
CA PHE A 94 -5.73 -1.99 -2.12
C PHE A 94 -6.83 -1.07 -2.63
N THR A 95 -7.79 -0.84 -1.74
CA THR A 95 -8.95 -0.01 -2.00
C THR A 95 -9.07 1.10 -0.97
N CYS A 96 -9.28 2.32 -1.45
CA CYS A 96 -9.42 3.50 -0.59
C CYS A 96 -10.65 4.33 -0.96
N TYR A 97 -11.46 4.69 0.05
CA TYR A 97 -12.67 5.48 -0.12
C TYR A 97 -12.46 6.99 0.08
N PHE A 98 -13.10 7.76 -0.81
CA PHE A 98 -13.09 9.22 -0.83
C PHE A 98 -14.52 9.76 -0.96
N GLY A 99 -15.05 10.33 0.13
CA GLY A 99 -16.37 10.94 0.12
C GLY A 99 -16.78 11.41 1.51
N GLY A 100 -17.69 12.39 1.55
CA GLY A 100 -18.36 12.82 2.77
C GLY A 100 -19.85 12.46 2.82
N ASN A 101 -20.37 11.82 1.75
CA ASN A 101 -21.78 11.49 1.63
C ASN A 101 -22.02 10.01 2.03
N PRO A 102 -23.00 9.70 2.89
CA PRO A 102 -23.39 8.33 3.25
C PRO A 102 -23.57 7.36 2.08
N ASN A 103 -24.03 7.89 0.94
CA ASN A 103 -24.64 7.11 -0.13
C ASN A 103 -23.85 7.22 -1.44
N GLU A 104 -22.74 7.95 -1.48
CA GLU A 104 -21.90 8.03 -2.68
C GLU A 104 -20.47 8.45 -2.33
N GLY A 105 -19.53 8.09 -3.20
CA GLY A 105 -18.13 8.51 -3.09
C GLY A 105 -17.31 7.93 -4.22
N LEU A 106 -16.01 8.19 -4.18
CA LEU A 106 -15.05 7.59 -5.09
C LEU A 106 -14.32 6.46 -4.36
N LEU A 107 -14.08 5.35 -5.07
CA LEU A 107 -13.10 4.36 -4.67
C LEU A 107 -11.90 4.47 -5.60
N TRP A 108 -10.71 4.47 -5.01
CA TRP A 108 -9.52 4.00 -5.70
C TRP A 108 -9.40 2.49 -5.48
N VAL A 109 -9.00 1.75 -6.51
CA VAL A 109 -8.69 0.32 -6.44
C VAL A 109 -7.42 0.06 -7.24
N ASN A 110 -6.41 -0.53 -6.61
CA ASN A 110 -5.21 -1.03 -7.30
C ASN A 110 -5.52 -2.27 -8.14
N HIS A 111 -4.72 -2.49 -9.19
CA HIS A 111 -4.75 -3.67 -10.06
C HIS A 111 -3.32 -4.17 -10.20
N GLU A 112 -2.98 -5.21 -9.44
CA GLU A 112 -1.61 -5.50 -9.06
C GLU A 112 -0.85 -6.22 -10.17
N TYR A 113 -1.24 -7.46 -10.50
CA TYR A 113 -0.48 -8.34 -11.38
C TYR A 113 -1.35 -9.11 -12.38
N ILE A 114 -0.71 -9.69 -13.39
CA ILE A 114 -1.32 -10.68 -14.28
C ILE A 114 -0.81 -12.09 -13.95
N GLY A 115 0.52 -12.24 -13.91
CA GLY A 115 1.22 -13.47 -13.52
C GLY A 115 0.73 -14.72 -14.26
N ASN A 116 0.56 -15.81 -13.51
CA ASN A 116 0.08 -17.09 -14.03
C ASN A 116 -1.36 -17.07 -14.59
N LEU A 117 -2.08 -15.95 -14.46
CA LEU A 117 -3.43 -15.76 -14.99
C LEU A 117 -3.44 -15.10 -16.38
N SER A 118 -2.26 -14.89 -17.01
CA SER A 118 -2.13 -14.38 -18.39
C SER A 118 -3.04 -15.08 -19.39
N MET A 119 -3.30 -16.38 -19.25
CA MET A 119 -4.19 -17.13 -20.15
C MET A 119 -5.62 -16.59 -20.19
N TYR A 120 -6.10 -16.01 -19.09
CA TYR A 120 -7.44 -15.44 -18.99
C TYR A 120 -7.49 -14.00 -19.49
N VAL A 121 -6.39 -13.26 -19.32
CA VAL A 121 -6.31 -11.83 -19.61
C VAL A 121 -5.91 -11.56 -21.06
N SER A 122 -4.77 -12.12 -21.48
CA SER A 122 -4.17 -11.92 -22.82
C SER A 122 -4.25 -13.15 -23.71
N GLY A 123 -4.66 -14.30 -23.17
CA GLY A 123 -4.65 -15.58 -23.88
C GLY A 123 -3.25 -16.21 -24.00
N TYR A 124 -2.23 -15.59 -23.41
CA TYR A 124 -0.87 -16.12 -23.38
C TYR A 124 -0.78 -17.40 -22.55
N ARG A 125 -0.01 -18.37 -23.05
CA ARG A 125 0.30 -19.63 -22.37
C ARG A 125 1.80 -19.85 -22.43
N GLU A 126 2.42 -20.25 -21.33
CA GLU A 126 3.87 -20.49 -21.26
C GLU A 126 4.36 -21.46 -22.34
N GLU A 127 3.56 -22.49 -22.69
CA GLU A 127 3.89 -23.42 -23.77
C GLU A 127 4.05 -22.77 -25.17
N GLN A 128 3.53 -21.55 -25.36
CA GLN A 128 3.67 -20.77 -26.61
C GLN A 128 5.02 -20.03 -26.69
N GLY A 129 5.83 -20.06 -25.63
CA GLY A 129 7.12 -19.38 -25.56
C GLY A 129 6.95 -17.92 -25.15
N ARG A 130 7.21 -16.98 -26.06
CA ARG A 130 7.28 -15.54 -25.76
C ARG A 130 5.90 -14.88 -25.95
N ARG A 131 5.59 -13.87 -25.12
CA ARG A 131 4.39 -13.04 -25.30
C ARG A 131 4.48 -12.22 -26.60
N THR A 132 3.36 -12.03 -27.28
CA THR A 132 3.28 -11.09 -28.40
C THR A 132 3.13 -9.66 -27.90
N ARG A 133 3.41 -8.68 -28.77
CA ARG A 133 3.17 -7.27 -28.44
C ARG A 133 1.71 -6.99 -28.08
N GLU A 134 0.77 -7.56 -28.82
CA GLU A 134 -0.67 -7.40 -28.55
C GLU A 134 -1.06 -7.93 -27.18
N GLN A 135 -0.53 -9.10 -26.80
CA GLN A 135 -0.75 -9.68 -25.47
C GLN A 135 -0.23 -8.76 -24.36
N ILE A 136 0.97 -8.20 -24.53
CA ILE A 136 1.57 -7.28 -23.55
C ILE A 136 0.74 -5.99 -23.44
N GLU A 137 0.23 -5.44 -24.54
CA GLU A 137 -0.62 -4.25 -24.48
C GLU A 137 -1.95 -4.52 -23.75
N ILE A 138 -2.52 -5.71 -23.90
CA ILE A 138 -3.68 -6.14 -23.12
C ILE A 138 -3.33 -6.24 -21.63
N GLU A 139 -2.20 -6.84 -21.27
CA GLU A 139 -1.75 -6.97 -19.88
C GLU A 139 -1.49 -5.60 -19.24
N LYS A 140 -0.74 -4.73 -19.93
CA LYS A 140 -0.46 -3.34 -19.50
C LYS A 140 -1.72 -2.53 -19.26
N TYR A 141 -2.78 -2.74 -20.05
CA TYR A 141 -4.07 -2.09 -19.85
C TYR A 141 -4.80 -2.59 -18.60
N ASN A 142 -4.59 -3.84 -18.18
CA ASN A 142 -5.36 -4.45 -17.09
C ASN A 142 -4.80 -4.17 -15.68
N VAL A 143 -3.53 -3.78 -15.57
CA VAL A 143 -2.89 -3.40 -14.29
C VAL A 143 -2.92 -1.88 -14.04
N GLY A 144 -2.38 -1.43 -12.92
CA GLY A 144 -2.38 -0.03 -12.50
C GLY A 144 -3.38 0.25 -11.39
N GLY A 145 -4.40 1.05 -11.69
CA GLY A 145 -5.51 1.30 -10.78
C GLY A 145 -6.75 1.88 -11.46
N SER A 146 -7.85 1.92 -10.72
CA SER A 146 -9.14 2.48 -11.13
C SER A 146 -9.63 3.48 -10.09
N VAL A 147 -10.00 4.68 -10.54
CA VAL A 147 -10.92 5.54 -9.81
C VAL A 147 -12.33 5.20 -10.30
N ILE A 148 -13.23 4.81 -9.40
CA ILE A 148 -14.64 4.57 -9.70
C ILE A 148 -15.55 5.40 -8.79
N HIS A 149 -16.52 6.09 -9.36
CA HIS A 149 -17.61 6.70 -8.60
C HIS A 149 -18.63 5.62 -8.27
N ILE A 150 -18.91 5.43 -6.99
CA ILE A 150 -19.91 4.49 -6.50
C ILE A 150 -21.06 5.22 -5.82
N ARG A 151 -22.27 4.65 -5.93
CA ARG A 151 -23.47 5.16 -5.26
C ARG A 151 -24.33 4.00 -4.77
N LYS A 152 -24.91 4.18 -3.58
CA LYS A 152 -25.93 3.30 -3.02
C LYS A 152 -27.24 3.48 -3.78
N THR A 153 -27.79 2.40 -4.31
CA THR A 153 -29.07 2.42 -5.02
C THR A 153 -30.24 2.49 -4.03
N ARG A 154 -31.46 2.69 -4.56
CA ARG A 154 -32.69 2.69 -3.74
C ARG A 154 -32.92 1.37 -3.00
N ASP A 155 -32.45 0.27 -3.58
CA ASP A 155 -32.56 -1.07 -3.00
C ASP A 155 -31.49 -1.35 -1.95
N GLY A 156 -30.60 -0.37 -1.69
CA GLY A 156 -29.57 -0.44 -0.66
C GLY A 156 -28.21 -0.95 -1.12
N ASN A 157 -28.07 -1.37 -2.37
CA ASN A 157 -26.83 -1.97 -2.90
C ASN A 157 -25.87 -0.90 -3.44
N TRP A 158 -24.57 -1.09 -3.31
CA TRP A 158 -23.56 -0.22 -3.93
C TRP A 158 -23.29 -0.60 -5.40
N ARG A 159 -23.21 0.39 -6.29
CA ARG A 159 -22.93 0.21 -7.72
C ARG A 159 -22.05 1.31 -8.28
N ILE A 160 -21.30 1.00 -9.35
CA ILE A 160 -20.59 1.99 -10.17
C ILE A 160 -21.61 2.93 -10.83
N VAL A 161 -21.36 4.23 -10.72
CA VAL A 161 -22.05 5.27 -11.50
C VAL A 161 -21.40 5.35 -12.88
N LYS A 162 -21.93 4.57 -13.83
CA LYS A 162 -21.44 4.53 -15.22
C LYS A 162 -21.48 5.93 -15.86
N GLY A 163 -20.43 6.28 -16.61
CA GLY A 163 -20.30 7.57 -17.28
C GLY A 163 -19.99 8.74 -16.35
N SER A 164 -19.71 8.48 -15.07
CA SER A 164 -19.22 9.51 -14.15
C SER A 164 -17.91 10.11 -14.66
N ARG A 165 -17.81 11.44 -14.64
CA ARG A 165 -16.57 12.18 -15.00
C ARG A 165 -15.35 11.78 -14.16
N TYR A 166 -15.56 11.17 -12.98
CA TYR A 166 -14.47 10.74 -12.11
C TYR A 166 -13.94 9.35 -12.45
N ASN A 167 -14.70 8.55 -13.22
CA ASN A 167 -14.25 7.22 -13.58
C ASN A 167 -13.00 7.34 -14.47
N ARG A 168 -11.94 6.62 -14.10
CA ARG A 168 -10.63 6.75 -14.74
C ARG A 168 -9.79 5.51 -14.52
N ARG A 169 -9.08 5.07 -15.56
CA ARG A 169 -7.95 4.15 -15.45
C ARG A 169 -6.62 4.88 -15.37
N ILE A 170 -5.76 4.42 -14.46
CA ILE A 170 -4.33 4.64 -14.48
C ILE A 170 -3.72 3.28 -14.80
N THR A 171 -2.83 3.20 -15.78
CA THR A 171 -2.33 1.92 -16.33
C THR A 171 -0.83 1.96 -16.52
N ALA A 172 -0.24 0.85 -16.95
CA ALA A 172 1.16 0.77 -17.37
C ALA A 172 1.51 1.63 -18.60
N ASN A 173 0.52 2.29 -19.21
CA ASN A 173 0.69 3.21 -20.35
C ASN A 173 0.42 4.69 -20.00
N THR A 174 0.11 5.00 -18.74
CA THR A 174 -0.22 6.39 -18.32
C THR A 174 1.04 7.21 -18.12
N PRO A 175 1.17 8.44 -18.67
CA PRO A 175 2.27 9.34 -18.34
C PRO A 175 2.23 9.76 -16.87
N ILE A 176 3.38 9.71 -16.18
CA ILE A 176 3.52 10.01 -14.75
C ILE A 176 4.74 10.91 -14.53
N ASP A 177 4.56 11.97 -13.73
CA ASP A 177 5.66 12.87 -13.39
C ASP A 177 6.54 12.28 -12.29
N LEU A 178 7.86 12.40 -12.44
CA LEU A 178 8.78 12.18 -11.34
C LEU A 178 8.86 13.45 -10.48
N THR A 179 8.98 13.26 -9.17
CA THR A 179 9.18 14.33 -8.19
C THR A 179 10.27 13.94 -7.19
N GLY A 180 10.85 14.90 -6.47
CA GLY A 180 11.97 14.63 -5.56
C GLY A 180 13.31 14.43 -6.28
N PRO A 181 14.33 13.86 -5.60
CA PRO A 181 15.73 13.99 -6.02
C PRO A 181 16.11 13.19 -7.26
N ALA A 182 15.38 12.12 -7.60
CA ALA A 182 15.69 11.37 -8.82
C ALA A 182 15.06 12.01 -10.08
N LYS A 183 14.20 13.01 -9.95
CA LYS A 183 13.66 13.75 -11.11
C LYS A 183 14.80 14.44 -11.88
N GLY A 184 14.99 14.05 -13.14
CA GLY A 184 16.06 14.60 -14.00
C GLY A 184 17.46 14.08 -13.66
N ASP A 185 17.57 13.12 -12.75
CA ASP A 185 18.86 12.53 -12.37
C ASP A 185 19.37 11.55 -13.45
N PRO A 186 20.68 11.49 -13.72
CA PRO A 186 21.25 10.51 -14.65
C PRO A 186 20.87 9.05 -14.34
N ALA A 187 20.64 8.69 -13.06
CA ALA A 187 20.27 7.33 -12.65
C ALA A 187 18.89 6.89 -13.18
N VAL A 188 18.01 7.83 -13.53
CA VAL A 188 16.74 7.55 -14.24
C VAL A 188 16.79 7.89 -15.72
N GLY A 189 17.99 8.16 -16.26
CA GLY A 189 18.20 8.57 -17.65
C GLY A 189 17.96 10.05 -17.90
N GLY A 190 17.98 10.90 -16.86
CA GLY A 190 17.81 12.35 -16.99
C GLY A 190 16.38 12.81 -17.29
N VAL A 191 15.39 11.91 -17.17
CA VAL A 191 13.99 12.20 -17.48
C VAL A 191 13.25 12.79 -16.28
N SER A 192 12.20 13.55 -16.55
CA SER A 192 11.31 14.13 -15.53
C SER A 192 9.89 13.56 -15.54
N THR A 193 9.55 12.78 -16.59
CA THR A 193 8.29 12.09 -16.77
C THR A 193 8.62 10.68 -17.26
N VAL A 194 7.88 9.69 -16.76
CA VAL A 194 7.98 8.27 -17.12
C VAL A 194 6.63 7.76 -17.59
N ILE A 195 6.59 6.57 -18.16
CA ILE A 195 5.35 5.93 -18.60
C ILE A 195 5.03 4.79 -17.65
N GLY A 196 3.80 4.79 -17.15
CA GLY A 196 3.18 3.65 -16.50
C GLY A 196 3.41 3.52 -15.00
N THR A 197 2.46 2.81 -14.40
CA THR A 197 2.57 2.17 -13.09
C THR A 197 1.88 0.81 -13.17
N PHE A 198 2.47 -0.19 -12.52
CA PHE A 198 2.04 -1.59 -12.49
C PHE A 198 2.69 -2.28 -11.28
N ALA A 199 2.31 -3.53 -10.99
CA ALA A 199 2.61 -4.18 -9.72
C ALA A 199 2.14 -3.32 -8.54
N ASN A 200 0.95 -2.71 -8.70
CA ASN A 200 0.35 -1.84 -7.70
C ASN A 200 -0.26 -2.71 -6.60
N CYS A 201 0.46 -2.93 -5.52
CA CYS A 201 0.07 -3.81 -4.41
C CYS A 201 -0.89 -3.08 -3.45
N SER A 202 -0.38 -2.65 -2.29
CA SER A 202 -1.14 -1.90 -1.30
C SER A 202 -1.00 -0.38 -1.49
N GLY A 203 -1.31 0.40 -0.46
CA GLY A 203 -1.33 1.85 -0.57
C GLY A 203 -1.67 2.59 0.72
N GLY A 204 -2.14 3.82 0.56
CA GLY A 204 -2.54 4.65 1.68
C GLY A 204 -3.29 5.90 1.25
N LYS A 205 -3.79 6.64 2.24
CA LYS A 205 -4.48 7.91 2.01
C LYS A 205 -3.66 9.05 2.58
N THR A 206 -3.43 10.08 1.77
CA THR A 206 -2.68 11.26 2.22
C THR A 206 -3.55 12.20 3.06
N LEU A 207 -2.90 13.06 3.85
CA LEU A 207 -3.54 14.11 4.65
C LEU A 207 -4.26 15.18 3.80
N TRP A 208 -4.08 15.19 2.48
CA TRP A 208 -4.74 16.10 1.55
C TRP A 208 -5.68 15.38 0.56
N ASN A 209 -6.17 14.19 0.94
CA ASN A 209 -7.17 13.41 0.22
C ASN A 209 -6.76 13.00 -1.20
N THR A 210 -5.51 12.59 -1.37
CA THR A 210 -5.02 11.82 -2.52
C THR A 210 -4.71 10.39 -2.09
N VAL A 211 -4.43 9.52 -3.05
CA VAL A 211 -4.07 8.11 -2.83
C VAL A 211 -2.57 7.96 -2.97
N PHE A 212 -1.96 7.15 -2.12
CA PHE A 212 -0.74 6.42 -2.44
C PHE A 212 -1.08 5.04 -2.96
N SER A 213 -0.46 4.68 -4.08
CA SER A 213 -0.44 3.34 -4.68
C SER A 213 1.02 2.93 -4.84
N CYS A 214 1.36 1.70 -4.49
CA CYS A 214 2.75 1.29 -4.29
C CYS A 214 3.17 0.25 -5.32
N GLU A 215 4.28 0.49 -6.01
CA GLU A 215 4.86 -0.47 -6.97
C GLU A 215 5.75 -1.47 -6.23
N GLU A 216 5.40 -2.75 -6.29
CA GLU A 216 5.93 -3.81 -5.43
C GLU A 216 6.76 -4.81 -6.24
N ASN A 217 6.16 -5.89 -6.75
CA ASN A 217 6.82 -6.88 -7.62
C ASN A 217 7.02 -6.42 -9.09
N TYR A 218 7.45 -5.18 -9.29
CA TYR A 218 7.59 -4.55 -10.63
C TYR A 218 8.70 -5.18 -11.49
N MET A 219 9.75 -5.74 -10.88
CA MET A 219 10.86 -6.34 -11.63
C MET A 219 10.41 -7.60 -12.40
N ASP A 220 9.57 -8.42 -11.78
CA ASP A 220 9.04 -9.65 -12.37
C ASP A 220 8.19 -9.34 -13.60
N MET A 221 7.35 -8.30 -13.51
CA MET A 221 6.54 -7.84 -14.66
C MET A 221 7.41 -7.28 -15.79
N ILE A 222 8.50 -6.57 -15.48
CA ILE A 222 9.44 -6.10 -16.50
C ILE A 222 10.11 -7.28 -17.19
N GLU A 223 10.55 -8.30 -16.44
CA GLU A 223 11.11 -9.52 -17.00
C GLU A 223 10.10 -10.19 -17.93
N ASP A 224 8.87 -10.40 -17.46
CA ASP A 224 7.77 -11.01 -18.21
C ASP A 224 7.47 -10.31 -19.54
N TRP A 225 7.55 -8.98 -19.58
CA TRP A 225 7.27 -8.18 -20.78
C TRP A 225 8.49 -7.92 -21.66
N SER A 226 9.70 -7.92 -21.09
CA SER A 226 10.96 -7.77 -21.83
C SER A 226 11.24 -8.96 -22.75
N THR A 227 10.61 -10.10 -22.47
CA THR A 227 10.73 -11.32 -23.27
C THR A 227 9.78 -11.37 -24.48
N ALA A 228 9.25 -10.24 -24.97
CA ALA A 228 8.38 -10.23 -26.16
C ALA A 228 9.08 -10.76 -27.43
N GLU A 229 8.35 -11.42 -28.34
CA GLU A 229 8.83 -11.67 -29.70
C GLU A 229 8.85 -10.32 -30.45
N GLN A 230 10.04 -9.80 -30.73
CA GLN A 230 10.18 -8.69 -31.67
C GLN A 230 9.74 -9.21 -33.04
N GLU A 231 8.51 -8.93 -33.47
CA GLU A 231 8.17 -8.92 -34.90
C GLU A 231 8.95 -7.77 -35.57
N ARG A 232 10.28 -7.89 -35.61
CA ARG A 232 11.15 -6.93 -36.29
C ARG A 232 10.93 -7.09 -37.78
N LYS A 233 10.07 -6.26 -38.36
CA LYS A 233 10.16 -5.97 -39.79
C LYS A 233 11.45 -5.16 -39.99
N PRO A 234 12.36 -5.56 -40.89
CA PRO A 234 13.69 -4.95 -41.03
C PRO A 234 13.72 -3.46 -41.39
N GLU A 235 12.56 -2.83 -41.60
CA GLU A 235 12.39 -1.45 -42.05
C GLU A 235 11.92 -0.49 -40.94
N GLN A 236 11.62 -0.98 -39.73
CA GLN A 236 11.21 -0.12 -38.62
C GLN A 236 12.45 0.39 -37.85
N GLU A 237 12.63 1.72 -37.87
CA GLU A 237 13.66 2.42 -37.10
C GLU A 237 13.61 2.04 -35.60
N ALA A 238 14.79 2.05 -34.96
CA ALA A 238 15.03 1.66 -33.58
C ALA A 238 14.43 2.62 -32.51
N THR A 239 13.23 3.15 -32.74
CA THR A 239 12.53 4.05 -31.81
C THR A 239 11.48 3.33 -30.95
N ASP A 240 11.17 2.07 -31.26
CA ASP A 240 10.15 1.25 -30.60
C ASP A 240 10.78 0.41 -29.47
N THR A 241 11.17 1.06 -28.37
CA THR A 241 11.73 0.36 -27.21
C THR A 241 10.59 -0.26 -26.40
N THR A 242 10.33 -1.54 -26.65
CA THR A 242 9.56 -2.41 -25.73
C THR A 242 10.31 -2.66 -24.41
N GLU A 243 11.56 -2.20 -24.30
CA GLU A 243 12.40 -2.36 -23.11
C GLU A 243 12.07 -1.27 -22.09
N LEU A 244 11.34 -1.68 -21.05
CA LEU A 244 11.03 -0.80 -19.92
C LEU A 244 12.31 -0.52 -19.13
N ASN A 245 12.61 0.75 -18.88
CA ASN A 245 13.70 1.10 -17.99
C ASN A 245 13.29 0.80 -16.54
N ALA A 246 13.91 -0.22 -15.93
CA ALA A 246 13.59 -0.64 -14.58
C ALA A 246 13.72 0.47 -13.52
N THR A 247 14.58 1.48 -13.72
CA THR A 247 14.73 2.57 -12.76
C THR A 247 13.53 3.52 -12.74
N HIS A 248 12.60 3.40 -13.69
CA HIS A 248 11.35 4.17 -13.74
C HIS A 248 10.26 3.62 -12.83
N TYR A 249 10.46 2.45 -12.20
CA TYR A 249 9.47 1.74 -11.38
C TYR A 249 10.02 1.35 -10.01
N GLY A 250 9.13 0.95 -9.11
CA GLY A 250 9.43 0.66 -7.70
C GLY A 250 9.29 1.89 -6.82
N TRP A 251 8.36 2.78 -7.13
CA TRP A 251 8.14 4.02 -6.41
C TRP A 251 6.72 4.07 -5.85
N VAL A 252 6.52 4.83 -4.77
CA VAL A 252 5.18 5.24 -4.34
C VAL A 252 4.60 6.26 -5.32
N VAL A 253 3.41 5.99 -5.84
CA VAL A 253 2.69 6.81 -6.81
C VAL A 253 1.52 7.54 -6.11
N GLU A 254 1.45 8.86 -6.28
CA GLU A 254 0.34 9.67 -5.81
C GLU A 254 -0.69 9.92 -6.93
N ILE A 255 -1.96 9.65 -6.62
CA ILE A 255 -3.10 9.86 -7.53
C ILE A 255 -4.15 10.77 -6.87
N ASP A 256 -4.64 11.77 -7.61
CA ASP A 256 -5.77 12.59 -7.21
C ASP A 256 -7.09 11.99 -7.74
N PRO A 257 -7.94 11.37 -6.89
CA PRO A 257 -9.17 10.74 -7.34
C PRO A 257 -10.23 11.75 -7.80
N TYR A 258 -10.14 13.01 -7.37
CA TYR A 258 -11.13 14.05 -7.70
C TYR A 258 -10.82 14.80 -9.00
N ASN A 259 -9.61 14.66 -9.55
CA ASN A 259 -9.23 15.31 -10.79
C ASN A 259 -8.87 14.28 -11.87
N PRO A 260 -9.81 13.90 -12.74
CA PRO A 260 -9.55 12.91 -13.79
C PRO A 260 -8.50 13.37 -14.83
N ALA A 261 -8.17 14.67 -14.86
CA ALA A 261 -7.16 15.22 -15.75
C ALA A 261 -5.78 15.41 -15.10
N SER A 262 -5.61 15.13 -13.79
CA SER A 262 -4.31 15.28 -13.13
C SER A 262 -3.32 14.21 -13.59
N THR A 263 -2.09 14.60 -13.88
CA THR A 263 -0.99 13.64 -14.03
C THR A 263 -0.63 13.05 -12.65
N PRO A 264 -0.58 11.72 -12.49
CA PRO A 264 -0.04 11.10 -11.28
C PRO A 264 1.43 11.48 -11.05
N LYS A 265 1.94 11.23 -9.84
CA LYS A 265 3.33 11.55 -9.48
C LYS A 265 4.01 10.36 -8.83
N LYS A 266 5.24 10.04 -9.23
CA LYS A 266 6.12 9.14 -8.44
C LYS A 266 6.96 9.98 -7.47
N HIS A 267 6.90 9.67 -6.18
CA HIS A 267 7.60 10.41 -5.14
C HIS A 267 8.94 9.77 -4.81
N THR A 268 10.00 10.23 -5.47
CA THR A 268 11.30 9.53 -5.43
C THR A 268 12.02 9.67 -4.09
N PHE A 269 11.65 10.64 -3.24
CA PHE A 269 12.19 10.75 -1.88
C PHE A 269 11.73 9.61 -0.96
N LEU A 270 10.66 8.89 -1.30
CA LEU A 270 10.20 7.73 -0.53
C LEU A 270 11.05 6.47 -0.76
N GLY A 271 12.07 6.55 -1.64
CA GLY A 271 12.95 5.44 -1.98
C GLY A 271 12.45 4.61 -3.15
N ARG A 272 13.32 3.74 -3.68
CA ARG A 272 13.00 2.80 -4.76
C ARG A 272 13.22 1.36 -4.33
N PHE A 273 12.14 0.59 -4.23
CA PHE A 273 12.12 -0.83 -3.85
C PHE A 273 10.71 -1.43 -4.04
N ALA A 274 10.47 -2.65 -3.56
CA ALA A 274 9.16 -3.30 -3.67
C ALA A 274 8.24 -2.77 -2.56
N HIS A 275 7.58 -1.63 -2.79
CA HIS A 275 6.74 -1.01 -1.78
C HIS A 275 5.44 -1.80 -1.60
N GLU A 276 5.18 -2.33 -0.41
CA GLU A 276 3.85 -2.88 -0.09
C GLU A 276 2.84 -1.73 0.00
N ASN A 277 2.97 -0.92 1.05
CA ASN A 277 2.08 0.18 1.34
C ASN A 277 2.84 1.44 1.78
N ALA A 278 2.13 2.55 1.92
CA ALA A 278 2.71 3.78 2.43
C ALA A 278 1.68 4.52 3.29
N VAL A 279 1.95 4.64 4.59
CA VAL A 279 1.04 5.28 5.54
C VAL A 279 1.60 6.60 6.06
N MET A 280 0.74 7.61 6.08
CA MET A 280 1.12 9.00 6.37
C MET A 280 0.57 9.45 7.72
N THR A 281 1.38 10.17 8.48
CA THR A 281 0.98 10.89 9.69
C THR A 281 1.69 12.24 9.79
N LEU A 282 1.43 12.97 10.87
CA LEU A 282 2.17 14.17 11.24
C LEU A 282 3.01 13.88 12.47
N GLY A 283 4.26 14.34 12.45
CA GLY A 283 5.04 14.47 13.67
C GLY A 283 4.55 15.64 14.53
N ARG A 284 5.07 15.75 15.75
CA ARG A 284 4.61 16.73 16.73
C ARG A 284 4.79 18.18 16.28
N SER A 285 5.79 18.46 15.46
CA SER A 285 6.08 19.80 14.93
C SER A 285 5.31 20.09 13.63
N GLY A 286 4.57 19.11 13.12
CA GLY A 286 3.75 19.23 11.91
C GLY A 286 4.46 18.82 10.62
N HIS A 287 5.64 18.20 10.70
CA HIS A 287 6.26 17.58 9.52
C HIS A 287 5.46 16.36 9.07
N VAL A 288 5.38 16.14 7.77
CA VAL A 288 4.79 14.93 7.20
C VAL A 288 5.75 13.79 7.43
N VAL A 289 5.21 12.69 7.96
CA VAL A 289 5.94 11.44 8.17
C VAL A 289 5.26 10.34 7.37
N VAL A 290 6.04 9.55 6.63
CA VAL A 290 5.52 8.41 5.86
C VAL A 290 6.30 7.15 6.24
N TYR A 291 5.61 6.07 6.60
CA TYR A 291 6.21 4.75 6.83
C TYR A 291 5.88 3.84 5.66
N THR A 292 6.82 2.99 5.25
CA THR A 292 6.66 2.05 4.14
C THR A 292 7.57 0.83 4.32
N GLY A 293 7.07 -0.35 3.94
CA GLY A 293 7.81 -1.62 3.93
C GLY A 293 8.37 -1.94 2.54
N ASP A 294 9.44 -2.74 2.50
CA ASP A 294 9.99 -3.33 1.28
C ASP A 294 9.73 -4.83 1.29
N ASP A 295 8.71 -5.29 0.58
CA ASP A 295 8.30 -6.69 0.61
C ASP A 295 9.23 -7.57 -0.23
N ALA A 296 10.31 -8.01 0.40
CA ALA A 296 11.05 -9.20 0.00
C ALA A 296 11.84 -9.74 1.21
N ASN A 297 12.33 -10.98 1.08
CA ASN A 297 13.20 -11.55 2.10
C ASN A 297 14.41 -10.64 2.36
N ASP A 298 14.73 -10.46 3.64
CA ASP A 298 15.90 -9.70 4.11
C ASP A 298 15.92 -8.25 3.63
N ARG A 299 14.73 -7.64 3.57
CA ARG A 299 14.53 -6.22 3.29
C ARG A 299 14.06 -5.46 4.53
N CYS A 300 13.91 -4.16 4.40
CA CYS A 300 13.86 -3.25 5.54
C CYS A 300 12.53 -2.49 5.61
N VAL A 301 12.30 -1.86 6.76
CA VAL A 301 11.24 -0.86 6.95
C VAL A 301 11.86 0.53 6.85
N TYR A 302 11.14 1.45 6.23
CA TYR A 302 11.59 2.81 5.96
C TYR A 302 10.64 3.85 6.54
N LYS A 303 11.19 5.03 6.78
CA LYS A 303 10.49 6.20 7.29
C LYS A 303 10.98 7.44 6.55
N PHE A 304 10.09 8.24 6.02
CA PHE A 304 10.39 9.57 5.47
C PHE A 304 9.87 10.66 6.41
N VAL A 305 10.64 11.73 6.57
CA VAL A 305 10.23 12.96 7.28
C VAL A 305 10.47 14.16 6.35
N SER A 306 9.44 14.98 6.12
CA SER A 306 9.55 16.16 5.25
C SER A 306 10.36 17.30 5.88
N ASP A 307 11.04 18.11 5.06
CA ASP A 307 11.78 19.29 5.55
C ASP A 307 10.86 20.44 5.99
N ASP A 308 9.68 20.54 5.35
CA ASP A 308 8.67 21.57 5.62
C ASP A 308 7.46 20.97 6.35
N VAL A 309 6.63 21.84 6.94
CA VAL A 309 5.44 21.44 7.71
C VAL A 309 4.16 21.44 6.87
N TYR A 310 3.25 20.54 7.22
CA TYR A 310 1.92 20.44 6.63
C TYR A 310 1.06 21.67 6.95
N ARG A 311 0.33 22.14 5.95
CA ARG A 311 -0.59 23.29 6.05
C ARG A 311 -1.94 22.96 5.41
N PRO A 312 -2.98 22.64 6.19
CA PRO A 312 -4.27 22.16 5.67
C PRO A 312 -4.86 23.05 4.57
N GLU A 313 -4.72 24.37 4.68
CA GLU A 313 -5.24 25.36 3.73
C GLU A 313 -4.63 25.26 2.32
N LEU A 314 -3.48 24.60 2.17
CA LEU A 314 -2.83 24.38 0.89
C LEU A 314 -3.43 23.18 0.13
N GLY A 315 -4.25 22.36 0.78
CA GLY A 315 -4.87 21.18 0.18
C GLY A 315 -3.85 20.30 -0.55
N LYS A 316 -4.13 19.96 -1.80
CA LYS A 316 -3.26 19.12 -2.66
C LYS A 316 -1.90 19.73 -2.97
N LYS A 317 -1.70 21.05 -2.75
CA LYS A 317 -0.37 21.65 -2.88
C LYS A 317 0.61 21.13 -1.82
N ASN A 318 0.13 20.49 -0.74
CA ASN A 318 0.98 19.81 0.24
C ASN A 318 1.71 18.58 -0.32
N SER A 319 1.30 18.04 -1.48
CA SER A 319 2.05 17.01 -2.24
C SER A 319 3.55 17.35 -2.38
N ARG A 320 3.90 18.64 -2.51
CA ARG A 320 5.29 19.10 -2.58
C ARG A 320 6.15 18.75 -1.35
N LEU A 321 5.54 18.46 -0.20
CA LEU A 321 6.25 18.09 1.04
C LEU A 321 6.96 16.74 0.91
N LEU A 322 6.56 15.91 -0.05
CA LEU A 322 7.20 14.63 -0.36
C LEU A 322 8.42 14.78 -1.30
N GLU A 323 8.73 16.00 -1.74
CA GLU A 323 9.83 16.28 -2.68
C GLU A 323 11.14 16.63 -1.98
N LYS A 324 11.10 16.92 -0.66
CA LYS A 324 12.25 17.29 0.17
C LYS A 324 12.07 16.82 1.60
N GLY A 325 13.11 16.20 2.16
CA GLY A 325 13.07 15.64 3.50
C GLY A 325 14.29 14.79 3.79
N THR A 326 14.13 13.81 4.66
CA THR A 326 15.10 12.75 4.88
C THR A 326 14.37 11.40 4.88
N LEU A 327 14.87 10.46 4.08
CA LEU A 327 14.48 9.06 4.15
C LEU A 327 15.39 8.36 5.17
N TYR A 328 14.82 7.47 5.96
CA TYR A 328 15.48 6.69 6.98
C TYR A 328 15.17 5.21 6.78
N VAL A 329 16.09 4.35 7.22
CA VAL A 329 15.89 2.90 7.34
C VAL A 329 15.95 2.49 8.81
N ALA A 330 15.11 1.53 9.22
CA ALA A 330 15.12 1.00 10.57
C ALA A 330 16.37 0.15 10.86
N ASP A 331 17.05 0.47 11.95
CA ASP A 331 18.02 -0.39 12.63
C ASP A 331 17.35 -0.92 13.90
N MET A 332 16.72 -2.09 13.79
CA MET A 332 15.96 -2.75 14.86
C MET A 332 16.90 -3.30 15.95
N GLY A 333 18.20 -3.46 15.67
CA GLY A 333 19.18 -3.86 16.67
C GLY A 333 19.57 -2.70 17.59
N ALA A 334 19.67 -1.50 17.01
CA ALA A 334 19.98 -0.27 17.75
C ALA A 334 18.75 0.52 18.20
N ASN A 335 17.54 0.14 17.78
CA ASN A 335 16.30 0.86 18.07
C ASN A 335 16.30 2.30 17.49
N GLU A 336 16.88 2.46 16.30
CA GLU A 336 17.14 3.77 15.69
C GLU A 336 16.75 3.82 14.20
N TRP A 337 16.38 5.01 13.74
CA TRP A 337 16.21 5.33 12.32
C TRP A 337 17.52 5.89 11.74
N ARG A 338 18.13 5.17 10.79
CA ARG A 338 19.39 5.57 10.14
C ARG A 338 19.12 6.42 8.90
N PRO A 339 19.65 7.66 8.79
CA PRO A 339 19.37 8.52 7.65
C PRO A 339 20.06 8.05 6.37
N LEU A 340 19.32 8.07 5.27
CA LEU A 340 19.78 7.80 3.90
C LEU A 340 20.04 9.12 3.16
N ASP A 341 21.06 9.85 3.62
CA ASP A 341 21.42 11.18 3.15
C ASP A 341 22.93 11.27 2.85
N ILE A 342 23.28 11.55 1.59
CA ILE A 342 24.68 11.64 1.13
C ILE A 342 25.49 12.71 1.87
N ASN A 343 24.85 13.76 2.35
CA ASN A 343 25.52 14.86 3.05
C ASN A 343 25.80 14.50 4.51
N LYS A 344 24.97 13.64 5.11
CA LYS A 344 25.08 13.24 6.52
C LYS A 344 25.91 11.98 6.75
N ASN A 345 26.15 11.16 5.72
CA ASN A 345 26.89 9.91 5.87
C ASN A 345 28.08 9.81 4.88
N PRO A 346 29.34 9.79 5.37
CA PRO A 346 30.51 9.67 4.51
C PRO A 346 30.51 8.44 3.60
N LYS A 347 30.05 7.27 4.09
CA LYS A 347 30.00 6.04 3.29
C LYS A 347 29.05 6.17 2.09
N LEU A 348 27.91 6.85 2.30
CA LEU A 348 26.96 7.13 1.23
C LEU A 348 27.55 8.10 0.20
N ARG A 349 28.23 9.16 0.66
CA ARG A 349 28.91 10.14 -0.20
C ARG A 349 30.03 9.55 -1.04
N GLU A 350 30.73 8.55 -0.50
CA GLU A 350 31.80 7.84 -1.23
C GLU A 350 31.23 6.93 -2.33
N LYS A 351 30.02 6.37 -2.14
CA LYS A 351 29.40 5.43 -3.09
C LYS A 351 28.52 6.11 -4.15
N TYR A 352 27.83 7.20 -3.79
CA TYR A 352 26.83 7.84 -4.66
C TYR A 352 27.19 9.29 -4.96
N GLN A 353 26.98 9.72 -6.20
CA GLN A 353 27.27 11.08 -6.66
C GLN A 353 26.14 12.06 -6.33
N THR A 354 24.90 11.59 -6.38
CA THR A 354 23.71 12.41 -6.11
C THR A 354 22.75 11.72 -5.14
N GLN A 355 21.86 12.48 -4.52
CA GLN A 355 20.79 11.93 -3.69
C GLN A 355 19.79 11.13 -4.54
N GLY A 356 19.59 11.50 -5.81
CA GLY A 356 18.76 10.76 -6.76
C GLY A 356 19.31 9.36 -7.04
N GLU A 357 20.60 9.25 -7.33
CA GLU A 357 21.29 7.97 -7.53
C GLU A 357 21.20 7.08 -6.28
N LEU A 358 21.39 7.65 -5.09
CA LEU A 358 21.22 6.93 -3.83
C LEU A 358 19.81 6.35 -3.72
N LEU A 359 18.77 7.15 -3.98
CA LEU A 359 17.38 6.73 -3.84
C LEU A 359 16.96 5.70 -4.90
N VAL A 360 17.51 5.76 -6.12
CA VAL A 360 17.34 4.69 -7.12
C VAL A 360 17.91 3.35 -6.63
N ASN A 361 18.96 3.41 -5.79
CA ASN A 361 19.67 2.27 -5.20
C ASN A 361 19.40 2.12 -3.68
N THR A 362 18.16 2.41 -3.24
CA THR A 362 17.82 2.52 -1.81
C THR A 362 18.18 1.28 -0.99
N ARG A 363 17.90 0.07 -1.49
CA ARG A 363 18.24 -1.20 -0.80
C ARG A 363 19.73 -1.31 -0.46
N ASP A 364 20.58 -0.92 -1.40
CA ASP A 364 22.03 -0.93 -1.23
C ASP A 364 22.50 0.12 -0.21
N ALA A 365 21.90 1.31 -0.24
CA ALA A 365 22.18 2.39 0.70
C ALA A 365 21.76 2.01 2.13
N ALA A 366 20.57 1.41 2.28
CA ALA A 366 20.05 0.88 3.53
C ALA A 366 21.02 -0.13 4.17
N LYS A 367 21.47 -1.11 3.39
CA LYS A 367 22.46 -2.10 3.84
C LYS A 367 23.76 -1.43 4.29
N LEU A 368 24.24 -0.42 3.57
CA LEU A 368 25.50 0.26 3.87
C LEU A 368 25.47 1.03 5.20
N VAL A 369 24.30 1.51 5.62
CA VAL A 369 24.11 2.23 6.89
C VAL A 369 23.62 1.37 8.05
N GLY A 370 23.45 0.06 7.83
CA GLY A 370 23.05 -0.90 8.88
C GLY A 370 21.54 -1.08 9.03
N GLY A 371 20.76 -0.87 7.97
CA GLY A 371 19.34 -1.26 7.95
C GLY A 371 19.17 -2.75 8.29
N THR A 372 18.20 -3.07 9.14
CA THR A 372 17.98 -4.45 9.59
C THR A 372 17.23 -5.26 8.53
N PRO A 373 17.75 -6.40 8.08
CA PRO A 373 17.00 -7.34 7.24
C PRO A 373 15.87 -7.98 8.06
N LEU A 374 14.66 -7.99 7.49
CA LEU A 374 13.43 -8.46 8.11
C LEU A 374 12.71 -9.49 7.24
N ASP A 375 11.77 -10.20 7.86
CA ASP A 375 10.96 -11.23 7.23
C ASP A 375 9.80 -10.61 6.44
N ARG A 376 10.09 -10.13 5.22
CA ARG A 376 9.09 -9.59 4.27
C ARG A 376 8.15 -8.54 4.89
N PRO A 377 8.64 -7.31 5.12
CA PRO A 377 7.79 -6.20 5.54
C PRO A 377 6.69 -5.87 4.51
N GLU A 378 5.48 -6.31 4.81
CA GLU A 378 4.26 -6.01 4.07
C GLU A 378 3.54 -4.80 4.73
N ASP A 379 2.24 -4.89 4.97
CA ASP A 379 1.41 -3.74 5.34
C ASP A 379 1.85 -3.11 6.67
N ILE A 380 1.92 -1.78 6.66
CA ILE A 380 2.15 -0.94 7.85
C ILE A 380 0.89 -0.14 8.16
N GLU A 381 0.49 -0.11 9.42
CA GLU A 381 -0.67 0.68 9.87
C GLU A 381 -0.36 1.51 11.12
N ILE A 382 -0.92 2.70 11.19
CA ILE A 382 -0.75 3.60 12.33
C ILE A 382 -2.03 3.57 13.17
N HIS A 383 -1.91 3.15 14.42
CA HIS A 383 -3.06 3.07 15.30
C HIS A 383 -3.60 4.48 15.60
N PRO A 384 -4.88 4.77 15.29
CA PRO A 384 -5.39 6.13 15.17
C PRO A 384 -5.57 6.85 16.52
N ARG A 385 -5.41 6.15 17.65
CA ARG A 385 -5.61 6.73 19.00
C ARG A 385 -4.32 6.97 19.75
N ASP A 386 -3.34 6.07 19.60
CA ASP A 386 -2.09 6.13 20.35
C ASP A 386 -0.87 6.38 19.47
N GLY A 387 -0.99 6.32 18.14
CA GLY A 387 0.11 6.57 17.22
C GLY A 387 1.11 5.42 17.08
N SER A 388 0.89 4.28 17.75
CA SER A 388 1.75 3.10 17.58
C SER A 388 1.63 2.52 16.18
N ILE A 389 2.74 2.03 15.65
CA ILE A 389 2.87 1.56 14.27
C ILE A 389 2.88 0.03 14.30
N TYR A 390 2.06 -0.60 13.46
CA TYR A 390 1.99 -2.06 13.31
C TYR A 390 2.55 -2.44 11.95
N ILE A 391 3.38 -3.46 11.90
CA ILE A 391 4.09 -3.89 10.69
C ILE A 391 3.87 -5.40 10.54
N ALA A 392 3.26 -5.81 9.44
CA ALA A 392 3.19 -7.22 9.06
C ALA A 392 4.54 -7.69 8.52
N LEU A 393 5.08 -8.76 9.09
CA LEU A 393 6.27 -9.46 8.62
C LEU A 393 5.82 -10.87 8.20
N THR A 394 5.51 -11.04 6.93
CA THR A 394 4.58 -12.09 6.48
C THR A 394 5.16 -13.50 6.59
N ASN A 395 6.46 -13.67 6.33
CA ASN A 395 7.20 -14.92 6.45
C ASN A 395 8.64 -14.73 5.96
N ASN A 396 9.51 -15.66 6.33
CA ASN A 396 10.77 -15.92 5.64
C ASN A 396 11.13 -17.39 5.85
N LEU A 397 10.97 -18.19 4.78
CA LEU A 397 11.17 -19.63 4.84
C LEU A 397 12.63 -20.00 5.12
N GLU A 398 13.58 -19.16 4.72
CA GLU A 398 15.01 -19.36 4.96
C GLU A 398 15.36 -19.17 6.44
N HIS A 399 14.59 -18.36 7.16
CA HIS A 399 14.68 -18.19 8.60
C HIS A 399 13.87 -19.23 9.40
N GLY A 400 13.16 -20.14 8.73
CA GLY A 400 12.22 -21.07 9.37
C GLY A 400 10.94 -20.39 9.88
N ASN A 401 10.68 -19.16 9.44
CA ASN A 401 9.46 -18.43 9.75
C ASN A 401 8.38 -18.71 8.70
N TYR A 402 7.52 -19.69 8.98
CA TYR A 402 6.45 -20.11 8.09
C TYR A 402 5.15 -19.34 8.27
N TYR A 403 4.97 -18.58 9.34
CA TYR A 403 3.65 -18.06 9.70
C TYR A 403 3.60 -16.54 9.86
N GLY A 404 4.75 -15.89 9.85
CA GLY A 404 4.86 -14.45 10.00
C GLY A 404 4.66 -13.97 11.43
N GLN A 405 4.78 -12.67 11.60
CA GLN A 405 4.53 -11.97 12.86
C GLN A 405 4.12 -10.53 12.59
N ILE A 406 3.44 -9.92 13.55
CA ILE A 406 3.13 -8.49 13.54
C ILE A 406 4.01 -7.84 14.59
N TYR A 407 4.83 -6.89 14.17
CA TYR A 407 5.55 -6.02 15.09
C TYR A 407 4.68 -4.83 15.45
N ARG A 408 4.81 -4.36 16.70
CA ARG A 408 4.33 -3.05 17.12
C ARG A 408 5.52 -2.19 17.49
N LEU A 409 5.64 -1.04 16.85
CA LEU A 409 6.68 -0.05 17.06
C LEU A 409 6.06 1.21 17.70
N VAL A 410 6.77 1.78 18.66
CA VAL A 410 6.41 3.03 19.33
C VAL A 410 7.62 3.96 19.27
N GLU A 411 7.45 5.08 18.58
CA GLU A 411 8.47 6.12 18.49
C GLU A 411 8.69 6.78 19.87
N ASP A 412 9.93 7.17 20.17
CA ASP A 412 10.23 7.85 21.43
C ASP A 412 9.37 9.10 21.61
N ASN A 413 8.92 9.29 22.85
CA ASN A 413 7.97 10.34 23.23
C ASN A 413 6.64 10.31 22.47
N ASN A 414 6.31 9.23 21.76
CA ASN A 414 5.18 9.16 20.84
C ASN A 414 5.20 10.29 19.81
N ASP A 415 6.38 10.54 19.22
CA ASP A 415 6.59 11.54 18.20
C ASP A 415 7.10 10.89 16.91
N SER A 416 6.29 10.91 15.86
CA SER A 416 6.66 10.36 14.56
C SER A 416 7.84 11.08 13.91
N GLU A 417 8.35 12.21 14.43
CA GLU A 417 9.63 12.81 13.99
C GLU A 417 10.86 12.16 14.65
N SER A 418 10.69 11.35 15.69
CA SER A 418 11.80 10.74 16.44
C SER A 418 12.72 9.89 15.56
N THR A 419 14.01 9.85 15.88
CA THR A 419 14.98 8.94 15.24
C THR A 419 15.27 7.70 16.08
N SER A 420 14.52 7.48 17.14
CA SER A 420 14.60 6.32 18.03
C SER A 420 13.21 5.82 18.40
N PHE A 421 13.11 4.51 18.62
CA PHE A 421 11.85 3.82 18.89
C PHE A 421 12.07 2.61 19.78
N MET A 422 11.00 2.03 20.29
CA MET A 422 11.00 0.65 20.79
C MET A 422 10.05 -0.18 19.93
N TYR A 423 10.29 -1.48 19.85
CA TYR A 423 9.35 -2.40 19.22
C TYR A 423 9.19 -3.67 20.03
N GLU A 424 8.05 -4.33 19.82
CA GLU A 424 7.73 -5.64 20.36
C GLU A 424 7.11 -6.52 19.27
N ILE A 425 7.22 -7.84 19.44
CA ILE A 425 6.40 -8.77 18.67
C ILE A 425 5.00 -8.74 19.27
N PHE A 426 4.07 -8.04 18.62
CA PHE A 426 2.70 -7.90 19.08
C PHE A 426 1.97 -9.24 19.00
N VAL A 427 2.12 -9.95 17.88
CA VAL A 427 1.56 -11.29 17.66
C VAL A 427 2.51 -12.10 16.78
N SER A 428 2.75 -13.36 17.13
CA SER A 428 3.39 -14.34 16.25
C SER A 428 2.33 -15.23 15.59
N GLY A 429 2.44 -15.43 14.28
CA GLY A 429 1.62 -16.38 13.55
C GLY A 429 1.96 -17.82 13.94
N GLY A 430 0.99 -18.72 13.78
CA GLY A 430 1.22 -20.16 13.89
C GLY A 430 0.04 -20.95 14.46
N PRO A 431 0.17 -22.29 14.54
CA PRO A 431 -0.90 -23.17 15.00
C PRO A 431 -1.39 -22.87 16.42
N GLN A 432 -0.51 -22.33 17.28
CA GLN A 432 -0.84 -22.00 18.67
C GLN A 432 -1.63 -20.69 18.79
N SER A 433 -1.30 -19.67 17.99
CA SER A 433 -2.06 -18.42 17.93
C SER A 433 -3.35 -18.58 17.10
N GLY A 434 -3.41 -19.59 16.22
CA GLY A 434 -4.57 -19.88 15.39
C GLY A 434 -4.74 -18.89 14.24
N LEU A 435 -3.71 -18.11 13.92
CA LEU A 435 -3.69 -17.15 12.82
C LEU A 435 -2.36 -17.23 12.05
N PRO A 436 -2.37 -17.17 10.71
CA PRO A 436 -1.20 -16.73 9.97
C PRO A 436 -1.10 -15.21 10.13
N ALA A 437 0.05 -14.70 10.52
CA ALA A 437 0.34 -13.26 10.50
C ALA A 437 0.89 -12.88 9.11
N ARG A 438 0.17 -13.33 8.09
CA ARG A 438 0.42 -13.06 6.68
C ARG A 438 -0.64 -12.10 6.18
N THR A 439 -0.23 -11.05 5.48
CA THR A 439 -1.11 -10.31 4.57
C THR A 439 -1.04 -11.02 3.20
N THR A 440 -2.14 -11.02 2.45
CA THR A 440 -2.31 -11.75 1.19
C THR A 440 -3.20 -10.99 0.26
#